data_AF-A0A7S0U0U1-F1
#
_entry.id   AF-A0A7S0U0U1-F1
#
_cell.length_a   1.000
_cell.length_b   1.000
_cell.length_c   1.000
_cell.angle_alpha   90.00
_cell.angle_beta   90.00
_cell.angle_gamma   90.00
#
_symmetry.space_group_name_H-M   'P 1'
#
loop_
_entity.id
_entity.type
_entity.pdbx_description
1 polymer ?
#
loop_
_entity_poly.entity_id
_entity_poly.type
_entity_poly.pdbx_seq_one_letter_code
_entity_poly.pdbx_strand_id
1 'polypeptide(L)'
;IASLSHPRQQVYVREGTHAWDGQIAVSKGNVNLTGDERARLLGSWALLPESHGSVRGISLAKKGSEEVGAPVQHACVTVFEGEWAFEGCEVRSIKCTAAMLLEGAAVSVARCNLGGIGSDYESLALNCVVAMHTSTATLSECTCEDSGDMMRRPPRDAGG
;
A
#
# COMPACT_ATOMS: atom_id res chain seq x y z
N ILE A 1 11.51 -1.52 -13.68
CA ILE A 1 11.19 -2.42 -12.54
C ILE A 1 12.35 -2.36 -11.57
N ALA A 2 12.13 -1.85 -10.36
CA ALA A 2 13.08 -2.06 -9.26
C ALA A 2 12.75 -3.43 -8.64
N SER A 3 13.75 -4.29 -8.43
CA SER A 3 13.58 -5.64 -7.89
C SER A 3 14.50 -5.84 -6.67
N LEU A 4 13.93 -6.45 -5.64
CA LEU A 4 14.55 -6.78 -4.36
C LEU A 4 14.59 -8.32 -4.24
N SER A 5 15.78 -8.93 -4.12
CA SER A 5 15.96 -10.39 -4.29
C SER A 5 16.91 -11.11 -3.32
N HIS A 6 17.31 -10.51 -2.19
CA HIS A 6 18.09 -11.25 -1.17
C HIS A 6 17.18 -11.97 -0.14
N PRO A 7 17.62 -13.12 0.40
CA PRO A 7 16.77 -13.99 1.24
C PRO A 7 16.22 -13.33 2.51
N ARG A 8 16.88 -12.28 3.02
CA ARG A 8 16.35 -11.35 4.02
C ARG A 8 16.85 -9.95 3.71
N GLN A 9 15.97 -9.06 3.28
CA GLN A 9 16.31 -7.65 3.08
C GLN A 9 15.60 -6.79 4.10
N GLN A 10 16.37 -5.93 4.76
CA GLN A 10 15.84 -4.81 5.50
C GLN A 10 16.08 -3.56 4.65
N VAL A 11 15.01 -2.85 4.34
CA VAL A 11 15.05 -1.60 3.60
C VAL A 11 14.52 -0.52 4.53
N TYR A 12 15.34 0.52 4.73
CA TYR A 12 14.96 1.70 5.48
C TYR A 12 14.72 2.87 4.54
N VAL A 13 13.55 3.49 4.64
CA VAL A 13 13.16 4.66 3.85
C VAL A 13 13.28 5.89 4.71
N ARG A 14 14.15 6.82 4.28
CA ARG A 14 14.28 8.11 4.95
C ARG A 14 13.09 9.02 4.66
N GLU A 15 12.87 9.98 5.54
CA GLU A 15 11.90 11.06 5.37
C GLU A 15 12.00 11.67 3.97
N GLY A 16 10.84 11.94 3.38
CA GLY A 16 10.70 12.49 2.05
C GLY A 16 9.77 11.67 1.17
N THR A 17 9.53 12.21 -0.01
CA THR A 17 8.71 11.59 -1.05
C THR A 17 9.60 10.98 -2.10
N HIS A 18 9.48 9.67 -2.29
CA HIS A 18 10.22 8.92 -3.30
C HIS A 18 9.21 8.37 -4.31
N ALA A 19 9.36 8.72 -5.58
CA ALA A 19 8.39 8.38 -6.62
C ALA A 19 9.01 7.52 -7.71
N TRP A 20 8.23 6.57 -8.22
CA TRP A 20 8.57 5.75 -9.38
C TRP A 20 7.43 5.79 -10.39
N ASP A 21 7.77 6.07 -11.65
CA ASP A 21 6.80 6.12 -12.75
C ASP A 21 6.29 4.73 -13.17
N GLY A 22 6.83 3.65 -12.58
CA GLY A 22 6.49 2.27 -12.89
C GLY A 22 6.06 1.46 -11.68
N GLN A 23 5.90 0.15 -11.90
CA GLN A 23 5.60 -0.79 -10.84
C GLN A 23 6.86 -1.08 -10.00
N ILE A 24 6.69 -1.03 -8.68
CA ILE A 24 7.63 -1.51 -7.66
C ILE A 24 7.24 -2.95 -7.36
N ALA A 25 8.15 -3.90 -7.65
CA ALA A 25 7.87 -5.31 -7.52
C ALA A 25 8.81 -5.97 -6.50
N VAL A 26 8.24 -6.65 -5.50
CA VAL A 26 8.99 -7.55 -4.62
C VAL A 26 8.82 -8.95 -5.16
N SER A 27 9.87 -9.47 -5.80
CA SER A 27 9.77 -10.70 -6.58
C SER A 27 10.05 -11.98 -5.81
N LYS A 28 10.89 -11.93 -4.77
CA LYS A 28 11.29 -13.12 -4.00
C LYS A 28 11.88 -12.75 -2.64
N GLY A 29 11.64 -13.62 -1.65
CA GLY A 29 12.32 -13.60 -0.35
C GLY A 29 11.57 -12.83 0.72
N ASN A 30 12.22 -12.67 1.87
CA ASN A 30 11.67 -11.96 3.03
C ASN A 30 12.12 -10.49 3.03
N VAL A 31 11.20 -9.57 2.78
CA VAL A 31 11.50 -8.13 2.75
C VAL A 31 10.81 -7.40 3.90
N ASN A 32 11.60 -6.69 4.70
CA ASN A 32 11.09 -5.82 5.76
C ASN A 32 11.38 -4.37 5.39
N LEU A 33 10.33 -3.65 5.06
CA LEU A 33 10.36 -2.25 4.68
C LEU A 33 9.92 -1.40 5.88
N THR A 34 10.80 -0.53 6.33
CA THR A 34 10.54 0.41 7.43
C THR A 34 10.96 1.81 7.01
N GLY A 35 10.57 2.83 7.76
CA GLY A 35 11.05 4.17 7.48
C GLY A 35 10.57 5.20 8.48
N ASP A 36 11.02 6.43 8.24
CA ASP A 36 10.62 7.59 9.02
C ASP A 36 9.11 7.85 8.88
N GLU A 37 8.53 8.54 9.87
CA GLU A 37 7.08 8.83 9.90
C GLU A 37 6.60 9.67 8.70
N ARG A 38 7.52 10.36 8.02
CA ARG A 38 7.21 11.17 6.84
C ARG A 38 7.74 10.57 5.54
N ALA A 39 8.18 9.32 5.56
CA ALA A 39 8.59 8.59 4.38
C ALA A 39 7.37 8.18 3.55
N ARG A 40 7.37 8.57 2.28
CA ARG A 40 6.30 8.30 1.31
C ARG A 40 6.90 7.64 0.08
N LEU A 41 6.31 6.52 -0.34
CA LEU A 41 6.67 5.83 -1.56
C LEU A 41 5.50 5.88 -2.55
N LEU A 42 5.70 6.60 -3.66
CA LEU A 42 4.70 6.78 -4.70
C LEU A 42 4.95 5.80 -5.84
N GLY A 43 3.97 4.95 -6.13
CA GLY A 43 4.05 3.97 -7.21
C GLY A 43 3.02 2.86 -7.08
N SER A 44 2.92 2.01 -8.10
CA SER A 44 2.13 0.77 -8.04
C SER A 44 2.96 -0.34 -7.42
N TRP A 45 2.41 -1.06 -6.44
CA TRP A 45 3.12 -2.14 -5.75
C TRP A 45 2.59 -3.51 -6.16
N ALA A 46 3.50 -4.43 -6.44
CA ALA A 46 3.21 -5.85 -6.62
C ALA A 46 4.13 -6.70 -5.74
N LEU A 47 3.54 -7.46 -4.83
CA LEU A 47 4.22 -8.42 -3.99
C LEU A 47 3.94 -9.80 -4.58
N LEU A 48 4.92 -10.39 -5.24
CA LEU A 48 4.75 -11.57 -6.10
C LEU A 48 4.77 -12.89 -5.28
N PRO A 49 4.33 -14.03 -5.85
CA PRO A 49 4.11 -15.29 -5.12
C PRO A 49 5.27 -15.84 -4.26
N GLU A 50 6.52 -15.53 -4.61
CA GLU A 50 7.68 -16.01 -3.83
C GLU A 50 8.14 -15.00 -2.78
N SER A 51 7.35 -13.94 -2.53
CA SER A 51 7.67 -12.85 -1.60
C SER A 51 6.82 -12.91 -0.34
N HIS A 52 7.45 -12.55 0.78
CA HIS A 52 6.80 -12.41 2.08
C HIS A 52 7.51 -11.32 2.88
N GLY A 53 6.88 -10.83 3.94
CA GLY A 53 7.55 -9.89 4.85
C GLY A 53 6.63 -8.84 5.46
N SER A 54 7.17 -7.64 5.67
CA SER A 54 6.41 -6.57 6.31
C SER A 54 6.72 -5.18 5.80
N VAL A 55 5.72 -4.31 5.89
CA VAL A 55 5.85 -2.86 5.68
C VAL A 55 5.39 -2.17 6.96
N ARG A 56 6.21 -1.28 7.51
CA ARG A 56 5.90 -0.60 8.78
C ARG A 56 6.18 0.90 8.75
N GLY A 57 5.23 1.68 9.25
CA GLY A 57 5.42 3.09 9.60
C GLY A 57 5.45 4.10 8.45
N ILE A 58 5.43 3.64 7.20
CA ILE A 58 5.55 4.49 5.99
C ILE A 58 4.22 4.60 5.23
N SER A 59 4.14 5.59 4.33
CA SER A 59 2.99 5.75 3.43
C SER A 59 3.30 5.16 2.05
N LEU A 60 2.43 4.25 1.60
CA LEU A 60 2.38 3.74 0.23
C LEU A 60 1.24 4.47 -0.48
N ALA A 61 1.54 5.12 -1.59
CA ALA A 61 0.49 5.80 -2.34
C ALA A 61 0.62 5.58 -3.84
N LYS A 62 -0.52 5.54 -4.50
CA LYS A 62 -0.59 5.45 -5.94
C LYS A 62 -1.37 6.62 -6.50
N LYS A 63 -0.69 7.43 -7.32
CA LYS A 63 -1.30 8.44 -8.15
C LYS A 63 -1.81 7.76 -9.42
N GLY A 64 -3.12 7.75 -9.61
CA GLY A 64 -3.75 7.36 -10.87
C GLY A 64 -3.38 8.34 -11.99
N SER A 65 -3.68 7.98 -13.23
CA SER A 65 -3.49 8.92 -14.34
C SER A 65 -4.40 10.14 -14.16
N GLU A 66 -3.82 11.33 -14.35
CA GLU A 66 -4.59 12.59 -14.42
C GLU A 66 -5.36 12.73 -15.73
N GLU A 67 -5.10 11.85 -16.70
CA GLU A 67 -5.80 11.83 -17.97
C GLU A 67 -7.29 11.49 -17.78
N VAL A 68 -8.15 12.37 -18.29
CA VAL A 68 -9.60 12.19 -18.29
C VAL A 68 -9.94 10.97 -19.15
N GLY A 69 -10.70 10.03 -18.60
CA GLY A 69 -11.05 8.77 -19.27
C GLY A 69 -10.00 7.66 -19.18
N ALA A 70 -8.88 7.88 -18.47
CA ALA A 70 -7.96 6.81 -18.16
C ALA A 70 -8.68 5.69 -17.39
N PRO A 71 -8.39 4.41 -17.68
CA PRO A 71 -9.04 3.30 -17.02
C PRO A 71 -8.74 3.32 -15.51
N VAL A 72 -9.76 2.98 -14.72
CA VAL A 72 -9.60 2.73 -13.28
C VAL A 72 -8.53 1.66 -13.11
N GLN A 73 -7.52 1.95 -12.29
CA GLN A 73 -6.43 1.01 -12.05
C GLN A 73 -6.82 0.02 -10.95
N HIS A 74 -6.20 -1.15 -10.90
CA HIS A 74 -6.63 -2.21 -9.98
C HIS A 74 -6.39 -1.80 -8.51
N ALA A 75 -5.14 -1.66 -8.06
CA ALA A 75 -4.85 -1.25 -6.69
C ALA A 75 -3.58 -0.42 -6.54
N CYS A 76 -3.41 0.20 -5.37
CA CYS A 76 -2.11 0.72 -4.92
C CYS A 76 -1.16 -0.43 -4.63
N VAL A 77 -1.63 -1.41 -3.84
CA VAL A 77 -0.86 -2.61 -3.47
C VAL A 77 -1.60 -3.85 -3.92
N THR A 78 -0.93 -4.68 -4.71
CA THR A 78 -1.40 -6.03 -5.04
C THR A 78 -0.49 -7.06 -4.37
N VAL A 79 -1.08 -8.02 -3.67
CA VAL A 79 -0.37 -9.12 -3.01
C VAL A 79 -0.81 -10.43 -3.63
N PHE A 80 0.12 -11.13 -4.28
CA PHE A 80 -0.07 -12.44 -4.86
C PHE A 80 0.59 -13.47 -3.95
N GLU A 81 -0.16 -14.52 -3.60
CA GLU A 81 0.33 -15.76 -2.97
C GLU A 81 1.49 -15.52 -1.97
N GLY A 82 1.19 -15.21 -0.71
CA GLY A 82 2.25 -14.94 0.25
C GLY A 82 1.72 -14.38 1.56
N GLU A 83 2.62 -14.31 2.53
CA GLU A 83 2.34 -13.79 3.87
C GLU A 83 2.94 -12.40 4.04
N TRP A 84 2.08 -11.41 4.25
CA TRP A 84 2.51 -10.02 4.43
C TRP A 84 1.84 -9.35 5.64
N ALA A 85 2.62 -8.52 6.32
CA ALA A 85 2.15 -7.69 7.42
C ALA A 85 2.34 -6.21 7.13
N PHE A 86 1.27 -5.43 7.29
CA PHE A 86 1.27 -3.98 7.19
C PHE A 86 0.94 -3.40 8.56
N GLU A 87 1.84 -2.59 9.12
CA GLU A 87 1.67 -2.07 10.48
C GLU A 87 1.94 -0.57 10.57
N GLY A 88 0.97 0.21 11.04
CA GLY A 88 1.16 1.66 11.22
C GLY A 88 1.43 2.39 9.90
N CYS A 89 0.95 1.83 8.79
CA CYS A 89 1.16 2.33 7.43
C CYS A 89 -0.03 3.14 6.95
N GLU A 90 0.20 3.90 5.89
CA GLU A 90 -0.88 4.41 5.05
C GLU A 90 -0.86 3.72 3.71
N VAL A 91 -2.04 3.34 3.20
CA VAL A 91 -2.18 2.86 1.83
C VAL A 91 -3.24 3.68 1.14
N ARG A 92 -2.80 4.52 0.21
CA ARG A 92 -3.66 5.50 -0.44
C ARG A 92 -3.67 5.33 -1.95
N SER A 93 -4.82 5.56 -2.57
CA SER A 93 -4.93 5.44 -4.02
C SER A 93 -5.87 6.48 -4.62
N ILE A 94 -5.51 6.97 -5.81
CA ILE A 94 -6.34 7.81 -6.67
C ILE A 94 -6.87 6.93 -7.80
N LYS A 95 -8.19 6.94 -8.04
CA LYS A 95 -8.85 6.23 -9.17
C LYS A 95 -8.47 4.74 -9.25
N CYS A 96 -8.46 4.06 -8.09
CA CYS A 96 -8.23 2.62 -8.02
C CYS A 96 -9.51 1.87 -7.58
N THR A 97 -9.68 0.61 -7.98
CA THR A 97 -10.80 -0.19 -7.47
C THR A 97 -10.59 -0.56 -6.00
N ALA A 98 -9.34 -0.67 -5.55
CA ALA A 98 -9.00 -0.89 -4.14
C ALA A 98 -7.70 -0.18 -3.72
N ALA A 99 -7.56 0.13 -2.42
CA ALA A 99 -6.24 0.47 -1.88
C ALA A 99 -5.32 -0.77 -1.85
N MET A 100 -5.86 -1.93 -1.46
CA MET A 100 -5.18 -3.23 -1.48
C MET A 100 -6.02 -4.31 -2.18
N LEU A 101 -5.38 -5.09 -3.05
CA LEU A 101 -5.95 -6.27 -3.70
C LEU A 101 -5.13 -7.52 -3.33
N LEU A 102 -5.80 -8.58 -2.89
CA LEU A 102 -5.18 -9.82 -2.45
C LEU A 102 -5.64 -11.00 -3.33
N GLU A 103 -4.68 -11.75 -3.87
CA GLU A 103 -4.91 -12.91 -4.73
C GLU A 103 -4.14 -14.13 -4.20
N GLY A 104 -4.83 -15.09 -3.61
CA GLY A 104 -4.22 -16.26 -2.97
C GLY A 104 -3.34 -15.94 -1.75
N ALA A 105 -3.44 -14.73 -1.19
CA ALA A 105 -2.51 -14.23 -0.17
C ALA A 105 -3.11 -14.21 1.25
N ALA A 106 -2.25 -14.28 2.27
CA ALA A 106 -2.62 -14.10 3.67
C ALA A 106 -2.00 -12.80 4.19
N VAL A 107 -2.84 -11.82 4.53
CA VAL A 107 -2.36 -10.47 4.90
C VAL A 107 -2.91 -10.05 6.26
N SER A 108 -2.02 -9.52 7.09
CA SER A 108 -2.38 -8.80 8.31
C SER A 108 -2.19 -7.30 8.11
N VAL A 109 -3.18 -6.51 8.51
CA VAL A 109 -3.16 -5.05 8.43
C VAL A 109 -3.56 -4.50 9.80
N ALA A 110 -2.61 -3.85 10.47
CA ALA A 110 -2.79 -3.39 11.84
C ALA A 110 -2.46 -1.90 11.98
N ARG A 111 -3.33 -1.12 12.63
CA ARG A 111 -3.12 0.32 12.88
C ARG A 111 -2.83 1.11 11.58
N CYS A 112 -3.39 0.68 10.46
CA CYS A 112 -3.18 1.33 9.16
C CYS A 112 -4.33 2.26 8.82
N ASN A 113 -4.03 3.26 7.99
CA ASN A 113 -5.05 4.09 7.34
C ASN A 113 -5.12 3.74 5.85
N LEU A 114 -6.29 3.31 5.39
CA LEU A 114 -6.52 2.84 4.04
C LEU A 114 -7.56 3.70 3.34
N GLY A 115 -7.38 3.99 2.05
CA GLY A 115 -8.49 4.47 1.23
C GLY A 115 -8.09 5.36 0.06
N GLY A 116 -9.04 6.22 -0.31
CA GLY A 116 -8.97 7.12 -1.44
C GLY A 116 -8.14 8.37 -1.17
N ILE A 117 -7.81 9.07 -2.26
CA ILE A 117 -7.37 10.46 -2.26
C ILE A 117 -8.26 11.18 -3.26
N GLY A 118 -9.27 11.91 -2.81
CA GLY A 118 -10.06 12.78 -3.69
C GLY A 118 -10.72 13.96 -2.99
N SER A 119 -10.64 15.14 -3.59
CA SER A 119 -11.45 16.29 -3.19
C SER A 119 -12.82 16.34 -3.91
N ASP A 120 -12.95 15.64 -5.04
CA ASP A 120 -13.98 15.96 -6.05
C ASP A 120 -14.82 14.74 -6.50
N TYR A 121 -15.01 13.72 -5.65
CA TYR A 121 -15.81 12.51 -5.93
C TYR A 121 -15.36 11.61 -7.11
N GLU A 122 -14.48 12.07 -8.00
CA GLU A 122 -13.97 11.31 -9.15
C GLU A 122 -12.70 10.48 -8.86
N SER A 123 -12.15 10.60 -7.65
CA SER A 123 -10.83 10.08 -7.29
C SER A 123 -10.87 9.03 -6.18
N LEU A 124 -11.96 8.26 -6.11
CA LEU A 124 -12.18 7.29 -5.05
C LEU A 124 -11.35 6.02 -5.25
N ALA A 125 -10.77 5.53 -4.15
CA ALA A 125 -10.61 4.09 -4.00
C ALA A 125 -11.99 3.52 -3.70
N LEU A 126 -12.55 2.70 -4.59
CA LEU A 126 -13.90 2.16 -4.37
C LEU A 126 -13.94 1.24 -3.14
N ASN A 127 -12.81 0.62 -2.80
CA ASN A 127 -12.66 -0.30 -1.68
C ASN A 127 -11.33 -0.07 -0.95
N CYS A 128 -11.27 -0.41 0.34
CA CYS A 128 -10.00 -0.37 1.09
C CYS A 128 -9.18 -1.66 0.87
N VAL A 129 -9.79 -2.82 1.13
CA VAL A 129 -9.15 -4.13 0.90
C VAL A 129 -10.12 -5.03 0.16
N VAL A 130 -9.66 -5.65 -0.93
CA VAL A 130 -10.41 -6.67 -1.67
C VAL A 130 -9.63 -7.97 -1.60
N ALA A 131 -10.23 -9.00 -0.98
CA ALA A 131 -9.66 -10.34 -0.91
C ALA A 131 -10.35 -11.25 -1.93
N MET A 132 -9.58 -11.82 -2.85
CA MET A 132 -10.08 -12.73 -3.89
C MET A 132 -9.59 -14.16 -3.68
N HIS A 133 -10.31 -15.13 -4.27
CA HIS A 133 -9.96 -16.55 -4.23
C HIS A 133 -9.81 -17.09 -2.80
N THR A 134 -8.69 -17.73 -2.47
CA THR A 134 -8.38 -18.29 -1.16
C THR A 134 -7.71 -17.29 -0.22
N SER A 135 -7.74 -15.99 -0.55
CA SER A 135 -7.06 -14.97 0.26
C SER A 135 -7.72 -14.77 1.61
N THR A 136 -6.91 -14.39 2.59
CA THR A 136 -7.38 -13.95 3.92
C THR A 136 -6.80 -12.59 4.26
N ALA A 137 -7.61 -11.75 4.89
CA ALA A 137 -7.20 -10.44 5.40
C ALA A 137 -7.66 -10.31 6.85
N THR A 138 -6.72 -10.04 7.75
CA THR A 138 -7.05 -9.67 9.14
C THR A 138 -6.78 -8.18 9.31
N LEU A 139 -7.82 -7.42 9.66
CA LEU A 139 -7.73 -5.99 9.90
C LEU A 139 -7.94 -5.73 11.40
N SER A 140 -7.02 -5.00 12.05
CA SER A 140 -7.14 -4.61 13.45
C SER A 140 -6.75 -3.16 13.67
N GLU A 141 -7.60 -2.38 14.36
CA GLU A 141 -7.34 -0.96 14.65
C GLU A 141 -7.09 -0.12 13.38
N CYS A 142 -7.67 -0.51 12.24
CA CYS A 142 -7.52 0.22 10.98
C CYS A 142 -8.61 1.28 10.80
N THR A 143 -8.23 2.39 10.16
CA THR A 143 -9.19 3.39 9.66
C THR A 143 -9.31 3.25 8.15
N CYS A 144 -10.54 3.31 7.66
CA CYS A 144 -10.88 3.26 6.24
C CYS A 144 -11.59 4.58 5.88
N GLU A 145 -10.91 5.49 5.20
CA GLU A 145 -11.44 6.82 4.89
C GLU A 145 -10.95 7.32 3.55
N ASP A 146 -11.74 8.19 2.91
CA ASP A 146 -11.24 9.09 1.89
C ASP A 146 -10.82 10.40 2.55
N SER A 147 -9.54 10.73 2.46
CA SER A 147 -8.97 11.89 3.14
C SER A 147 -8.94 13.13 2.26
N GLY A 148 -9.10 12.98 0.93
CA GLY A 148 -8.90 14.05 -0.04
C GLY A 148 -7.50 14.64 -0.13
N ASP A 149 -6.57 14.20 0.73
CA ASP A 149 -5.23 14.78 0.84
C ASP A 149 -4.18 13.67 0.94
N MET A 150 -3.43 13.47 -0.15
CA MET A 150 -2.31 12.54 -0.20
C MET A 150 -1.24 12.85 0.85
N MET A 151 -1.16 14.11 1.30
CA MET A 151 -0.17 14.61 2.24
C MET A 151 -0.64 14.53 3.69
N ARG A 152 -1.92 14.22 3.94
CA ARG A 152 -2.44 14.13 5.29
C ARG A 152 -2.20 12.74 5.87
N ARG A 153 -1.27 12.68 6.82
CA ARG A 153 -1.20 11.57 7.77
C ARG A 153 -2.24 11.82 8.86
N PRO A 154 -3.10 10.87 9.29
CA PRO A 154 -3.82 11.06 10.54
C PRO A 154 -2.77 11.21 11.65
N PRO A 155 -3.04 11.96 12.72
CA PRO A 155 -2.21 11.90 13.91
C PRO A 155 -2.13 10.44 14.33
N ARG A 156 -0.92 9.90 14.53
CA ARG A 156 -0.81 8.69 15.36
C ARG A 156 -1.46 9.07 16.68
N ASP A 157 -2.44 8.29 17.13
CA ASP A 157 -2.91 8.44 18.50
C ASP A 157 -1.66 8.53 19.37
N ALA A 158 -1.56 9.62 20.11
CA ALA A 158 -0.52 9.81 21.12
C ALA A 158 -0.85 8.86 22.28
N GLY A 159 -0.70 7.57 22.04
CA GLY A 159 -0.90 6.49 22.99
C GLY A 159 0.37 5.66 23.03
N GLY A 160 1.19 5.90 24.05
CA GLY A 160 2.32 5.04 24.41
C GLY A 160 1.88 3.71 24.99
#